data_AF-A0A3D4TX61-F1
#
_entry.id   AF-A0A3D4TX61-F1
#
_cell.length_a   1.000
_cell.length_b   1.000
_cell.length_c   1.000
_cell.angle_alpha   90.00
_cell.angle_beta   90.00
_cell.angle_gamma   90.00
#
_symmetry.space_group_name_H-M   'P 1'
#
loop_
_entity.id
_entity.type
_entity.pdbx_description
1 polymer ?
#
loop_
_entity_poly.entity_id
_entity_poly.type
_entity_poly.pdbx_seq_one_letter_code
_entity_poly.pdbx_strand_id
1 'polypeptide(L)'
;MKPIAYILVFLLLIGMGAHAQDTYNVTRVNGNVTFAKTGKPVKPGDVLNSNDQVKFENFDAYVISINQKMARFMLKMNPPTVPNAPKNKTLVATVKDIALVTKRRSLMAARFNPNETEITDLKNYFGTDKFSIIGDNVDIALNSTKYPLSDNKFIVFHYKVNNNPVSKMLGFEKQTIKIEKDKILSTKAGNVNGNEVPELSVYLYEKSTRSSEEITKLTLVFVDKEALRNEFKTIMPILKRQKMNDDAIKKYLIEYYYDFYGATDSKSIDNFANEVVKEQ
;
A
#
# COMPACT_ATOMS: atom_id res chain seq x y z
N MET A 1 44.70 -23.84 -41.78
CA MET A 1 44.03 -24.07 -40.48
C MET A 1 43.87 -22.82 -39.60
N LYS A 2 44.10 -21.59 -40.10
CA LYS A 2 43.96 -20.35 -39.31
C LYS A 2 42.59 -19.60 -39.38
N PRO A 3 41.71 -19.77 -40.39
CA PRO A 3 40.48 -18.95 -40.46
C PRO A 3 39.36 -19.42 -39.51
N ILE A 4 39.36 -20.69 -39.09
CA ILE A 4 38.34 -21.25 -38.18
C ILE A 4 38.48 -20.67 -36.76
N ALA A 5 39.70 -20.39 -36.31
CA ALA A 5 39.96 -19.80 -34.99
C ALA A 5 39.41 -18.37 -34.88
N TYR A 6 39.47 -17.56 -35.95
CA TYR A 6 38.95 -16.19 -35.95
C TYR A 6 37.42 -16.15 -35.95
N ILE A 7 36.75 -17.11 -36.60
CA ILE A 7 35.29 -17.22 -36.59
C ILE A 7 34.78 -17.61 -35.19
N LEU A 8 35.49 -18.48 -34.48
CA LEU A 8 35.15 -18.89 -33.12
C LEU A 8 35.32 -17.75 -32.10
N VAL A 9 36.36 -16.93 -32.24
CA VAL A 9 36.56 -15.73 -31.41
C VAL A 9 35.50 -14.67 -31.69
N PHE A 10 35.08 -14.50 -32.96
CA PHE A 10 34.02 -13.56 -33.33
C PHE A 10 32.64 -14.01 -32.82
N LEU A 11 32.33 -15.31 -32.85
CA LEU A 11 31.10 -15.87 -32.26
C LEU A 11 31.06 -15.76 -30.74
N LEU A 12 32.22 -15.84 -30.06
CA LEU A 12 32.31 -15.66 -28.61
C LEU A 12 32.03 -14.21 -28.17
N LEU A 13 32.41 -13.23 -29.00
CA LEU A 13 32.20 -11.80 -28.75
C LEU A 13 30.73 -11.37 -28.93
N ILE A 14 29.96 -12.05 -29.77
CA ILE A 14 28.52 -11.76 -29.96
C ILE A 14 27.67 -12.29 -28.78
N GLY A 15 28.16 -13.30 -28.04
CA GLY A 15 27.45 -13.91 -26.92
C GLY A 15 27.38 -13.07 -25.64
N MET A 16 28.15 -11.98 -25.52
CA MET A 16 28.22 -11.16 -24.30
C MET A 16 27.20 -10.00 -24.25
N GLY A 17 26.43 -9.78 -25.31
CA GLY A 17 25.54 -8.61 -25.43
C GLY A 17 24.12 -8.77 -24.87
N ALA A 18 23.72 -9.96 -24.41
CA ALA A 18 22.40 -10.16 -23.82
C ALA A 18 22.39 -9.69 -22.35
N HIS A 19 22.65 -8.41 -22.10
CA HIS A 19 22.23 -7.79 -20.85
C HIS A 19 20.72 -7.92 -20.78
N ALA A 20 20.22 -8.78 -19.90
CA ALA A 20 18.80 -8.89 -19.59
C ALA A 20 18.30 -7.48 -19.27
N GLN A 21 17.49 -6.90 -20.16
CA GLN A 21 16.86 -5.61 -19.90
C GLN A 21 15.92 -5.80 -18.72
N ASP A 22 16.11 -4.99 -17.67
CA ASP A 22 15.18 -4.98 -16.56
C ASP A 22 13.79 -4.60 -17.11
N THR A 23 12.83 -5.50 -16.88
CA THR A 23 11.43 -5.32 -17.25
C THR A 23 10.60 -5.18 -15.99
N TYR A 24 9.57 -4.35 -16.06
CA TYR A 24 8.71 -3.96 -14.96
C TYR A 24 7.27 -4.33 -15.32
N ASN A 25 6.74 -5.37 -14.70
CA ASN A 25 5.35 -5.79 -14.90
C ASN A 25 4.45 -4.87 -14.08
N VAL A 26 3.55 -4.15 -14.75
CA VAL A 26 2.64 -3.21 -14.10
C VAL A 26 1.58 -3.96 -13.33
N THR A 27 1.44 -3.62 -12.06
CA THR A 27 0.46 -4.24 -11.14
C THR A 27 -0.68 -3.28 -10.81
N ARG A 28 -0.38 -1.98 -10.73
CA ARG A 28 -1.36 -0.93 -10.45
C ARG A 28 -0.91 0.39 -11.08
N VAL A 29 -1.90 1.20 -11.46
CA VAL A 29 -1.71 2.58 -11.92
C VAL A 29 -2.64 3.47 -11.11
N ASN A 30 -2.13 4.57 -10.59
CA ASN A 30 -2.91 5.62 -9.92
C ASN A 30 -2.79 6.92 -10.71
N GLY A 31 -3.91 7.56 -10.99
CA GLY A 31 -3.98 8.70 -11.92
C GLY A 31 -3.78 8.27 -13.38
N ASN A 32 -3.59 9.25 -14.26
CA ASN A 32 -3.42 8.99 -15.69
C ASN A 32 -1.91 8.94 -16.05
N VAL A 33 -1.46 7.78 -16.52
CA VAL A 33 -0.10 7.54 -16.99
C VAL A 33 -0.18 6.91 -18.38
N THR A 34 0.58 7.45 -19.34
CA THR A 34 0.56 7.01 -20.74
C THR A 34 1.96 6.71 -21.26
N PHE A 35 2.07 5.83 -22.25
CA PHE A 35 3.30 5.66 -23.01
C PHE A 35 3.58 6.94 -23.82
N ALA A 36 4.73 7.59 -23.61
CA ALA A 36 5.03 8.88 -24.25
C ALA A 36 5.05 8.79 -25.79
N LYS A 37 5.47 7.64 -26.34
CA LYS A 37 5.55 7.41 -27.79
C LYS A 37 4.19 7.22 -28.46
N THR A 38 3.27 6.50 -27.81
CA THR A 38 2.01 6.05 -28.43
C THR A 38 0.79 6.78 -27.91
N GLY A 39 0.90 7.48 -26.78
CA GLY A 39 -0.23 8.08 -26.07
C GLY A 39 -1.18 7.06 -25.42
N LYS A 40 -0.94 5.76 -25.57
CA LYS A 40 -1.78 4.72 -24.97
C LYS A 40 -1.66 4.76 -23.44
N PRO A 41 -2.76 4.54 -22.70
CA PRO A 41 -2.70 4.43 -21.25
C PRO A 41 -1.87 3.21 -20.84
N VAL A 42 -1.04 3.39 -19.81
CA VAL A 42 -0.41 2.29 -19.09
C VAL A 42 -1.47 1.67 -18.19
N LYS A 43 -1.57 0.34 -18.18
CA LYS A 43 -2.58 -0.39 -17.39
C LYS A 43 -1.97 -1.61 -16.67
N PRO A 44 -2.64 -2.12 -15.62
CA PRO A 44 -2.28 -3.39 -15.00
C PRO A 44 -2.12 -4.52 -16.04
N GLY A 45 -1.04 -5.29 -15.91
CA GLY A 45 -0.65 -6.34 -16.84
C GLY A 45 0.29 -5.91 -17.97
N ASP A 46 0.47 -4.61 -18.21
CA ASP A 46 1.47 -4.13 -19.17
C ASP A 46 2.90 -4.41 -18.69
N VAL A 47 3.85 -4.45 -19.62
CA VAL A 47 5.28 -4.60 -19.32
C VAL A 47 6.01 -3.35 -19.80
N LEU A 48 6.73 -2.71 -18.89
CA LEU A 48 7.59 -1.55 -19.19
C LEU A 48 9.05 -1.99 -19.23
N ASN A 49 9.80 -1.50 -20.21
CA ASN A 49 11.25 -1.66 -20.28
C ASN A 49 11.94 -0.48 -19.59
N SER A 50 13.16 -0.69 -19.07
CA SER A 50 13.97 0.36 -18.42
C SER A 50 14.12 1.65 -19.23
N ASN A 51 14.12 1.58 -20.56
CA ASN A 51 14.32 2.72 -21.45
C ASN A 51 13.00 3.26 -22.03
N ASP A 52 11.85 2.71 -21.64
CA ASP A 52 10.56 3.27 -22.05
C ASP A 52 10.35 4.64 -21.39
N GLN A 53 9.68 5.52 -22.13
CA GLN A 53 9.29 6.83 -21.64
C GLN A 53 7.80 6.82 -21.35
N VAL A 54 7.45 7.24 -20.15
CA VAL A 54 6.07 7.37 -19.68
C VAL A 54 5.76 8.82 -19.37
N LYS A 55 4.54 9.24 -19.64
CA LYS A 55 4.01 10.57 -19.37
C LYS A 55 2.98 10.48 -18.25
N PHE A 56 3.17 11.27 -17.21
CA PHE A 56 2.24 11.43 -16.10
C PHE A 56 1.36 12.65 -16.33
N GLU A 57 0.12 12.59 -15.87
CA GLU A 57 -0.78 13.75 -15.88
C GLU A 57 -0.40 14.80 -14.82
N ASN A 58 0.04 14.35 -13.65
CA ASN A 58 0.45 15.19 -12.53
C ASN A 58 1.50 14.47 -11.67
N PHE A 59 2.04 15.16 -10.65
CA PHE A 59 3.05 14.60 -9.75
C PHE A 59 2.48 13.59 -8.73
N ASP A 60 1.16 13.44 -8.63
CA ASP A 60 0.51 12.47 -7.73
C ASP A 60 0.24 11.14 -8.43
N ALA A 61 0.30 11.10 -9.76
CA ALA A 61 0.19 9.88 -10.54
C ALA A 61 1.42 8.97 -10.34
N TYR A 62 1.19 7.66 -10.27
CA TYR A 62 2.25 6.68 -10.09
C TYR A 62 1.87 5.32 -10.69
N VAL A 63 2.89 4.49 -10.93
CA VAL A 63 2.75 3.10 -11.37
C VAL A 63 3.45 2.19 -10.37
N ILE A 64 2.79 1.13 -9.94
CA ILE A 64 3.42 0.08 -9.14
C ILE A 64 3.75 -1.09 -10.05
N SER A 65 4.98 -1.58 -9.95
CA SER A 65 5.46 -2.68 -10.79
C SER A 65 6.34 -3.68 -10.04
N ILE A 66 6.46 -4.87 -10.63
CA ILE A 66 7.32 -5.96 -10.15
C ILE A 66 8.30 -6.33 -11.26
N ASN A 67 9.59 -6.35 -10.95
CA ASN A 67 10.60 -6.79 -11.91
C ASN A 67 10.80 -8.31 -11.90
N GLN A 68 11.62 -8.83 -12.81
CA GLN A 68 11.92 -10.26 -12.89
C GLN A 68 12.58 -10.84 -11.64
N LYS A 69 13.26 -10.01 -10.83
CA LYS A 69 13.88 -10.37 -9.55
C LYS A 69 12.91 -10.26 -8.37
N MET A 70 11.61 -10.10 -8.65
CA MET A 70 10.54 -9.93 -7.67
C MET A 70 10.67 -8.68 -6.79
N ALA A 71 11.54 -7.74 -7.15
CA ALA A 71 11.62 -6.45 -6.49
C ALA A 71 10.40 -5.60 -6.91
N ARG A 72 9.84 -4.90 -5.91
CA ARG A 72 8.66 -4.06 -6.02
C ARG A 72 9.11 -2.62 -6.21
N PHE A 73 8.51 -1.93 -7.17
CA PHE A 73 8.87 -0.57 -7.56
C PHE A 73 7.66 0.34 -7.60
N MET A 74 7.84 1.57 -7.15
CA MET A 74 6.96 2.69 -7.45
C MET A 74 7.63 3.59 -8.48
N LEU A 75 7.00 3.74 -9.64
CA LEU A 75 7.40 4.68 -10.67
C LEU A 75 6.61 5.98 -10.43
N LYS A 76 7.30 7.03 -9.99
CA LYS A 76 6.67 8.32 -9.68
C LYS A 76 7.61 9.48 -10.02
N MET A 77 7.06 10.57 -10.54
CA MET A 77 7.80 11.82 -10.68
C MET A 77 7.73 12.62 -9.38
N ASN A 78 8.87 13.14 -8.92
CA ASN A 78 8.90 14.07 -7.80
C ASN A 78 8.71 15.51 -8.30
N PRO A 79 7.94 16.34 -7.57
CA PRO A 79 7.85 17.76 -7.90
C PRO A 79 9.24 18.41 -7.79
N PRO A 80 9.54 19.41 -8.63
CA PRO A 80 10.81 20.11 -8.56
C PRO A 80 10.97 20.80 -7.19
N THR A 81 12.14 20.65 -6.58
CA THR A 81 12.50 21.23 -5.28
C THR A 81 12.84 22.72 -5.34
N VAL A 82 12.78 23.33 -6.53
CA VAL A 82 13.20 24.72 -6.76
C VAL A 82 11.97 25.59 -7.03
N PRO A 83 11.77 26.71 -6.31
CA PRO A 83 10.58 27.57 -6.41
C PRO A 83 10.27 28.13 -7.81
N ASN A 84 11.25 28.12 -8.73
CA ASN A 84 11.17 28.73 -10.06
C ASN A 84 11.38 27.71 -11.20
N ALA A 85 11.07 26.43 -10.97
CA ALA A 85 11.08 25.47 -12.06
C ALA A 85 10.02 25.84 -13.13
N PRO A 86 10.32 25.69 -14.44
CA PRO A 86 9.38 26.03 -15.49
C PRO A 86 8.03 25.32 -15.28
N LYS A 87 6.93 26.09 -15.23
CA LYS A 87 5.56 25.59 -15.04
C LYS A 87 5.10 24.64 -16.16
N ASN A 88 5.78 24.65 -17.31
CA ASN A 88 5.50 23.82 -18.48
C ASN A 88 6.53 22.69 -18.67
N LYS A 89 6.93 22.00 -17.60
CA LYS A 89 7.68 20.75 -17.77
C LYS A 89 6.72 19.65 -18.22
N THR A 90 6.96 19.12 -19.41
CA THR A 90 6.38 17.84 -19.81
C THR A 90 6.73 16.80 -18.74
N LEU A 91 5.72 16.21 -18.12
CA LEU A 91 5.88 15.19 -17.08
C LEU A 91 6.22 13.84 -17.71
N VAL A 92 7.28 13.82 -18.52
CA VAL A 92 7.77 12.64 -19.23
C VAL A 92 9.07 12.22 -18.55
N ALA A 93 9.18 10.94 -18.23
CA ALA A 93 10.38 10.37 -17.63
C ALA A 93 10.69 8.99 -18.19
N THR A 94 11.96 8.61 -18.17
CA THR A 94 12.40 7.25 -18.49
C THR A 94 12.16 6.35 -17.28
N VAL A 95 11.61 5.15 -17.49
CA VAL A 95 11.23 4.22 -16.41
C VAL A 95 12.35 4.00 -15.39
N LYS A 96 13.58 3.72 -15.83
CA LYS A 96 14.72 3.48 -14.92
C LYS A 96 15.05 4.67 -14.01
N ASP A 97 14.80 5.90 -14.44
CA ASP A 97 15.19 7.11 -13.73
C ASP A 97 14.20 7.43 -12.59
N ILE A 98 12.99 6.87 -12.66
CA ILE A 98 11.91 7.08 -11.68
C ILE A 98 11.51 5.79 -10.95
N ALA A 99 12.20 4.68 -11.22
CA ALA A 99 11.93 3.38 -10.60
C ALA A 99 12.50 3.33 -9.18
N LEU A 100 11.66 3.63 -8.19
CA LEU A 100 12.04 3.60 -6.79
C LEU A 100 11.70 2.24 -6.18
N VAL A 101 12.70 1.52 -5.67
CA VAL A 101 12.48 0.26 -4.94
C VAL A 101 11.72 0.54 -3.64
N THR A 102 10.66 -0.20 -3.38
CA THR A 102 9.95 -0.12 -2.09
C THR A 102 10.62 -0.99 -1.03
N LYS A 103 10.81 -0.44 0.17
CA LYS A 103 11.38 -1.16 1.32
C LYS A 103 10.62 -0.83 2.61
N ARG A 104 9.45 -1.44 2.83
CA ARG A 104 8.75 -1.42 4.13
C ARG A 104 8.70 -2.78 4.82
N ARG A 105 9.60 -3.71 4.45
CA ARG A 105 9.74 -5.03 5.10
C ARG A 105 9.94 -4.93 6.63
N SER A 106 10.55 -3.85 7.12
CA SER A 106 10.71 -3.59 8.56
C SER A 106 9.38 -3.37 9.29
N LEU A 107 8.41 -2.71 8.64
CA LEU A 107 7.09 -2.46 9.23
C LEU A 107 6.30 -3.76 9.41
N MET A 108 6.30 -4.62 8.38
CA MET A 108 5.67 -5.94 8.46
C MET A 108 6.32 -6.78 9.57
N ALA A 109 7.65 -6.86 9.61
CA ALA A 109 8.36 -7.67 10.60
C ALA A 109 8.06 -7.27 12.06
N ALA A 110 7.79 -6.00 12.32
CA ALA A 110 7.50 -5.50 13.66
C ALA A 110 6.02 -5.67 14.08
N ARG A 111 5.09 -5.85 13.13
CA ARG A 111 3.64 -5.69 13.39
C ARG A 111 2.76 -6.81 12.88
N PHE A 112 3.27 -7.68 12.01
CA PHE A 112 2.49 -8.78 11.48
C PHE A 112 2.44 -9.92 12.49
N ASN A 113 1.30 -10.09 13.14
CA ASN A 113 0.99 -11.22 14.01
C ASN A 113 -0.48 -11.66 13.83
N PRO A 114 -0.79 -12.54 12.86
CA PRO A 114 -2.16 -12.94 12.58
C PRO A 114 -2.78 -13.82 13.68
N ASN A 115 -1.95 -14.35 14.59
CA ASN A 115 -2.38 -15.17 15.71
C ASN A 115 -2.65 -14.35 16.99
N GLU A 116 -2.46 -13.03 16.95
CA GLU A 116 -2.80 -12.15 18.06
C GLU A 116 -4.32 -12.18 18.28
N THR A 117 -4.74 -12.59 19.48
CA THR A 117 -6.16 -12.72 19.83
C THR A 117 -6.74 -11.45 20.42
N GLU A 118 -5.90 -10.62 21.05
CA GLU A 118 -6.27 -9.35 21.67
C GLU A 118 -5.11 -8.36 21.58
N ILE A 119 -5.43 -7.08 21.39
CA ILE A 119 -4.44 -6.01 21.29
C ILE A 119 -4.15 -5.44 22.67
N THR A 120 -2.88 -5.51 23.08
CA THR A 120 -2.38 -5.00 24.37
C THR A 120 -1.72 -3.62 24.27
N ASP A 121 -1.36 -3.19 23.06
CA ASP A 121 -0.77 -1.88 22.75
C ASP A 121 -1.35 -1.34 21.44
N LEU A 122 -2.38 -0.50 21.57
CA LEU A 122 -3.02 0.15 20.43
C LEU A 122 -2.09 1.14 19.71
N LYS A 123 -1.12 1.73 20.40
CA LYS A 123 -0.15 2.64 19.77
C LYS A 123 0.76 1.87 18.82
N ASN A 124 1.24 0.70 19.22
CA ASN A 124 2.02 -0.15 18.33
C ASN A 124 1.19 -0.74 17.19
N TYR A 125 -0.02 -1.24 17.51
CA TYR A 125 -0.95 -1.83 16.54
C TYR A 125 -1.27 -0.85 15.40
N PHE A 126 -1.75 0.35 15.75
CA PHE A 126 -2.07 1.38 14.78
C PHE A 126 -0.82 2.04 14.19
N GLY A 127 0.19 2.30 15.02
CA GLY A 127 1.35 3.13 14.69
C GLY A 127 1.05 4.62 14.61
N THR A 128 1.97 5.33 13.97
CA THR A 128 2.02 6.80 13.96
C THR A 128 2.04 7.42 12.55
N ASP A 129 1.92 6.59 11.50
CA ASP A 129 1.99 7.04 10.10
C ASP A 129 0.68 6.74 9.38
N LYS A 130 0.54 5.51 8.86
CA LYS A 130 -0.65 5.06 8.13
C LYS A 130 -1.13 3.73 8.67
N PHE A 131 -2.42 3.65 8.96
CA PHE A 131 -3.13 2.40 9.25
C PHE A 131 -4.25 2.22 8.23
N SER A 132 -4.31 1.05 7.62
CA SER A 132 -5.23 0.72 6.54
C SER A 132 -6.17 -0.39 6.96
N ILE A 133 -7.41 -0.30 6.50
CA ILE A 133 -8.48 -1.28 6.71
C ILE A 133 -8.87 -1.82 5.34
N ILE A 134 -8.89 -3.14 5.19
CA ILE A 134 -9.32 -3.79 3.94
C ILE A 134 -10.84 -3.88 3.94
N GLY A 135 -11.49 -3.20 3.01
CA GLY A 135 -12.94 -3.08 2.93
C GLY A 135 -13.49 -1.94 3.79
N ASP A 136 -14.71 -2.13 4.27
CA ASP A 136 -15.48 -1.06 4.93
C ASP A 136 -15.51 -1.19 6.46
N ASN A 137 -14.96 -2.25 7.04
CA ASN A 137 -14.92 -2.41 8.49
C ASN A 137 -13.77 -3.30 8.97
N VAL A 138 -13.44 -3.15 10.25
CA VAL A 138 -12.60 -4.09 11.00
C VAL A 138 -13.05 -4.15 12.46
N ASP A 139 -13.02 -5.36 13.01
CA ASP A 139 -13.27 -5.65 14.41
C ASP A 139 -11.95 -5.92 15.12
N ILE A 140 -11.68 -5.21 16.22
CA ILE A 140 -10.40 -5.28 16.95
C ILE A 140 -10.68 -5.63 18.41
N ALA A 141 -10.33 -6.86 18.79
CA ALA A 141 -10.40 -7.30 20.17
C ALA A 141 -9.27 -6.65 20.99
N LEU A 142 -9.61 -6.01 22.10
CA LEU A 142 -8.64 -5.36 22.99
C LEU A 142 -8.41 -6.19 24.24
N ASN A 143 -7.26 -6.03 24.87
CA ASN A 143 -7.07 -6.57 26.22
C ASN A 143 -7.88 -5.76 27.24
N SER A 144 -8.75 -6.41 28.01
CA SER A 144 -9.66 -5.74 28.97
C SER A 144 -8.95 -5.05 30.13
N THR A 145 -7.76 -5.53 30.50
CA THR A 145 -6.97 -4.93 31.59
C THR A 145 -6.32 -3.62 31.14
N LYS A 146 -5.81 -3.59 29.90
CA LYS A 146 -5.20 -2.39 29.30
C LYS A 146 -6.24 -1.38 28.86
N TYR A 147 -7.34 -1.84 28.27
CA TYR A 147 -8.38 -1.00 27.66
C TYR A 147 -9.77 -1.46 28.13
N PRO A 148 -10.18 -1.18 29.38
CA PRO A 148 -11.45 -1.65 29.93
C PRO A 148 -12.64 -0.93 29.27
N LEU A 149 -13.27 -1.55 28.25
CA LEU A 149 -14.35 -0.94 27.49
C LEU A 149 -15.66 -0.97 28.28
N SER A 150 -16.36 0.16 28.32
CA SER A 150 -17.65 0.34 28.97
C SER A 150 -18.30 1.65 28.53
N ASP A 151 -19.54 1.91 28.95
CA ASP A 151 -20.20 3.20 28.73
C ASP A 151 -19.45 4.38 29.38
N ASN A 152 -18.58 4.09 30.34
CA ASN A 152 -17.73 5.09 30.99
C ASN A 152 -16.35 5.22 30.33
N LYS A 153 -15.79 4.16 29.74
CA LYS A 153 -14.44 4.12 29.16
C LYS A 153 -14.46 3.55 27.74
N PHE A 154 -14.08 4.34 26.75
CA PHE A 154 -14.18 3.94 25.35
C PHE A 154 -13.15 4.63 24.46
N ILE A 155 -12.96 4.07 23.27
CA ILE A 155 -12.05 4.63 22.26
C ILE A 155 -12.77 5.72 21.46
N VAL A 156 -12.07 6.85 21.25
CA VAL A 156 -12.55 7.98 20.46
C VAL A 156 -11.57 8.28 19.35
N PHE A 157 -12.09 8.43 18.13
CA PHE A 157 -11.36 9.01 17.02
C PHE A 157 -11.68 10.50 16.92
N HIS A 158 -10.63 11.32 16.84
CA HIS A 158 -10.74 12.76 16.70
C HIS A 158 -9.96 13.22 15.46
N TYR A 159 -10.62 13.96 14.58
CA TYR A 159 -10.06 14.45 13.32
C TYR A 159 -10.82 15.69 12.85
N LYS A 160 -10.47 16.23 11.68
CA LYS A 160 -11.15 17.39 11.10
C LYS A 160 -11.82 17.05 9.78
N VAL A 161 -13.01 17.60 9.56
CA VAL A 161 -13.72 17.58 8.27
C VAL A 161 -14.02 19.02 7.89
N ASN A 162 -13.49 19.48 6.75
CA ASN A 162 -13.62 20.88 6.31
C ASN A 162 -13.21 21.89 7.41
N ASN A 163 -12.10 21.59 8.11
CA ASN A 163 -11.58 22.33 9.28
C ASN A 163 -12.46 22.34 10.54
N ASN A 164 -13.61 21.66 10.53
CA ASN A 164 -14.43 21.47 11.72
C ASN A 164 -13.99 20.22 12.50
N PRO A 165 -13.81 20.30 13.84
CA PRO A 165 -13.44 19.15 14.64
C PRO A 165 -14.59 18.14 14.68
N VAL A 166 -14.24 16.86 14.57
CA VAL A 166 -15.15 15.72 14.67
C VAL A 166 -14.56 14.75 15.68
N SER A 167 -15.36 14.43 16.70
CA SER A 167 -15.08 13.34 17.65
C SER A 167 -16.10 12.23 17.45
N LYS A 168 -15.62 11.02 17.18
CA LYS A 168 -16.44 9.81 17.03
C LYS A 168 -16.06 8.81 18.10
N MET A 169 -17.00 8.52 19.00
CA MET A 169 -16.92 7.33 19.84
C MET A 169 -17.04 6.11 18.93
N LEU A 170 -16.09 5.18 19.03
CA LEU A 170 -16.18 3.91 18.32
C LEU A 170 -17.24 3.03 18.97
N GLY A 171 -18.02 2.35 18.14
CA GLY A 171 -18.89 1.28 18.61
C GLY A 171 -18.03 0.14 19.17
N PHE A 172 -18.52 -0.53 20.21
CA PHE A 172 -17.89 -1.73 20.71
C PHE A 172 -18.93 -2.75 21.14
N GLU A 173 -18.54 -4.01 21.09
CA GLU A 173 -19.31 -5.13 21.62
C GLU A 173 -18.40 -5.96 22.51
N LYS A 174 -18.79 -6.11 23.78
CA LYS A 174 -17.91 -6.67 24.82
C LYS A 174 -16.59 -5.92 24.82
N GLN A 175 -15.50 -6.60 24.46
CA GLN A 175 -14.14 -6.08 24.48
C GLN A 175 -13.58 -5.82 23.07
N THR A 176 -14.46 -5.78 22.06
CA THR A 176 -14.09 -5.58 20.64
C THR A 176 -14.59 -4.23 20.16
N ILE A 177 -13.68 -3.36 19.69
CA ILE A 177 -14.06 -2.12 19.00
C ILE A 177 -14.36 -2.41 17.54
N LYS A 178 -15.30 -1.65 16.98
CA LYS A 178 -15.72 -1.72 15.58
C LYS A 178 -15.37 -0.41 14.88
N ILE A 179 -14.54 -0.49 13.85
CA ILE A 179 -14.25 0.65 12.97
C ILE A 179 -15.03 0.43 11.69
N GLU A 180 -15.97 1.31 11.40
CA GLU A 180 -16.88 1.21 10.26
C GLU A 180 -16.77 2.46 9.38
N LYS A 181 -16.50 2.28 8.09
CA LYS A 181 -16.20 3.34 7.13
C LYS A 181 -17.29 4.40 7.06
N ASP A 182 -18.55 3.98 6.96
CA ASP A 182 -19.70 4.88 6.88
C ASP A 182 -19.82 5.77 8.13
N LYS A 183 -19.56 5.23 9.32
CA LYS A 183 -19.61 5.96 10.60
C LYS A 183 -18.45 6.94 10.76
N ILE A 184 -17.31 6.65 10.14
CA ILE A 184 -16.15 7.53 10.14
C ILE A 184 -16.27 8.61 9.06
N LEU A 185 -16.58 8.26 7.81
CA LEU A 185 -16.55 9.22 6.71
C LEU A 185 -17.80 10.13 6.66
N SER A 186 -18.95 9.66 7.17
CA SER A 186 -20.18 10.44 7.22
C SER A 186 -20.32 11.15 8.57
N THR A 187 -20.25 12.48 8.56
CA THR A 187 -20.28 13.29 9.78
C THR A 187 -21.30 14.41 9.67
N LYS A 188 -21.75 14.93 10.82
CA LYS A 188 -22.61 16.13 10.85
C LYS A 188 -21.91 17.38 10.29
N ALA A 189 -20.58 17.39 10.29
CA ALA A 189 -19.75 18.46 9.73
C ALA A 189 -19.51 18.30 8.21
N GLY A 190 -20.12 17.30 7.58
CA GLY A 190 -19.96 16.94 6.17
C GLY A 190 -19.28 15.59 6.00
N ASN A 191 -18.93 15.27 4.75
CA ASN A 191 -18.26 14.03 4.40
C ASN A 191 -16.76 14.23 4.26
N VAL A 192 -16.00 13.23 4.69
CA VAL A 192 -14.58 13.12 4.31
C VAL A 192 -14.52 12.77 2.83
N ASN A 193 -13.78 13.56 2.04
CA ASN A 193 -13.59 13.28 0.62
C ASN A 193 -12.58 12.14 0.44
N GLY A 194 -12.95 11.12 -0.34
CA GLY A 194 -12.10 9.97 -0.61
C GLY A 194 -12.18 8.90 0.47
N ASN A 195 -11.10 8.13 0.63
CA ASN A 195 -11.03 6.98 1.54
C ASN A 195 -9.97 7.16 2.65
N GLU A 196 -9.41 8.36 2.81
CA GLU A 196 -8.37 8.64 3.80
C GLU A 196 -8.86 9.68 4.82
N VAL A 197 -8.55 9.45 6.10
CA VAL A 197 -8.77 10.39 7.19
C VAL A 197 -7.39 10.79 7.74
N PRO A 198 -6.82 11.92 7.28
CA PRO A 198 -5.52 12.37 7.73
C PRO A 198 -5.59 12.93 9.15
N GLU A 199 -4.46 12.89 9.85
CA GLU A 199 -4.29 13.49 11.17
C GLU A 199 -5.30 13.02 12.24
N LEU A 200 -5.76 11.77 12.13
CA LEU A 200 -6.67 11.16 13.08
C LEU A 200 -5.92 10.85 14.38
N SER A 201 -6.35 11.46 15.46
CA SER A 201 -5.91 11.14 16.81
C SER A 201 -6.83 10.09 17.43
N VAL A 202 -6.23 9.12 18.11
CA VAL A 202 -6.90 8.04 18.84
C VAL A 202 -6.76 8.30 20.33
N TYR A 203 -7.89 8.35 21.03
CA TYR A 203 -7.93 8.57 22.47
C TYR A 203 -8.62 7.41 23.20
N LEU A 204 -8.15 7.12 24.41
CA LEU A 204 -8.95 6.48 25.44
C LEU A 204 -9.65 7.59 26.25
N TYR A 205 -10.98 7.58 26.26
CA TYR A 205 -11.79 8.59 26.95
C TYR A 205 -12.48 8.00 28.17
N GLU A 206 -12.49 8.75 29.28
CA GLU A 206 -13.22 8.42 30.51
C GLU A 206 -14.28 9.49 30.80
N LYS A 207 -15.56 9.08 30.79
CA LYS A 207 -16.71 9.98 30.89
C LYS A 207 -16.91 10.57 32.28
N SER A 208 -16.69 9.79 33.33
CA SER A 208 -16.84 10.19 34.74
C SER A 208 -15.95 11.37 35.11
N THR A 209 -14.71 11.36 34.65
CA THR A 209 -13.68 12.38 34.92
C THR A 209 -13.56 13.41 33.79
N ARG A 210 -14.16 13.14 32.63
CA ARG A 210 -13.96 13.89 31.37
C ARG A 210 -12.49 13.95 30.93
N SER A 211 -11.69 12.95 31.30
CA SER A 211 -10.28 12.87 30.90
C SER A 211 -10.12 12.09 29.60
N SER A 212 -9.11 12.47 28.81
CA SER A 212 -8.70 11.77 27.60
C SER A 212 -7.20 11.51 27.63
N GLU A 213 -6.80 10.28 27.30
CA GLU A 213 -5.41 9.91 27.06
C GLU A 213 -5.19 9.70 25.57
N GLU A 214 -4.23 10.42 24.98
CA GLU A 214 -3.87 10.20 23.58
C GLU A 214 -3.05 8.92 23.45
N ILE A 215 -3.53 7.99 22.64
CA ILE A 215 -2.84 6.73 22.33
C ILE A 215 -1.85 6.96 21.19
N THR A 216 -2.34 7.52 20.08
CA THR A 216 -1.54 7.77 18.87
C THR A 216 -2.22 8.74 17.92
N LYS A 217 -1.49 9.18 16.89
CA LYS A 217 -1.99 9.98 15.76
C LYS A 217 -1.53 9.34 14.45
N LEU A 218 -2.42 9.22 13.47
CA LEU A 218 -2.17 8.50 12.21
C LEU A 218 -3.04 9.00 11.06
N THR A 219 -2.79 8.49 9.86
CA THR A 219 -3.70 8.54 8.71
C THR A 219 -4.44 7.21 8.58
N LEU A 220 -5.77 7.25 8.71
CA LEU A 220 -6.61 6.06 8.55
C LEU A 220 -7.03 5.93 7.08
N VAL A 221 -6.92 4.74 6.50
CA VAL A 221 -7.25 4.51 5.09
C VAL A 221 -8.16 3.31 4.93
N PHE A 222 -9.24 3.46 4.18
CA PHE A 222 -10.09 2.34 3.77
C PHE A 222 -9.70 1.89 2.36
N VAL A 223 -9.20 0.66 2.24
CA VAL A 223 -8.77 0.06 0.97
C VAL A 223 -9.94 -0.68 0.35
N ASP A 224 -10.27 -0.36 -0.91
CA ASP A 224 -11.32 -1.07 -1.64
C ASP A 224 -10.94 -2.55 -1.83
N LYS A 225 -11.76 -3.45 -1.27
CA LYS A 225 -11.48 -4.89 -1.22
C LYS A 225 -11.42 -5.51 -2.62
N GLU A 226 -12.30 -5.09 -3.53
CA GLU A 226 -12.39 -5.65 -4.88
C GLU A 226 -11.26 -5.12 -5.79
N ALA A 227 -10.91 -3.85 -5.66
CA ALA A 227 -9.75 -3.28 -6.34
C ALA A 227 -8.46 -3.99 -5.91
N LEU A 228 -8.28 -4.21 -4.60
CA LEU A 228 -7.13 -4.94 -4.06
C LEU A 228 -7.11 -6.41 -4.54
N ARG A 229 -8.28 -7.07 -4.61
CA ARG A 229 -8.40 -8.44 -5.12
C ARG A 229 -7.97 -8.51 -6.58
N ASN A 230 -8.40 -7.55 -7.41
CA ASN A 230 -8.02 -7.47 -8.83
C ASN A 230 -6.53 -7.17 -9.02
N GLU A 231 -5.96 -6.32 -8.17
CA GLU A 231 -4.51 -6.06 -8.12
C GLU A 231 -3.74 -7.34 -7.79
N PHE A 232 -4.13 -8.08 -6.76
CA PHE A 232 -3.49 -9.36 -6.42
C PHE A 232 -3.64 -10.39 -7.54
N LYS A 233 -4.82 -10.49 -8.18
CA LYS A 233 -5.03 -11.35 -9.35
C LYS A 233 -4.12 -11.01 -10.54
N THR A 234 -3.71 -9.75 -10.68
CA THR A 234 -2.72 -9.33 -11.69
C THR A 234 -1.29 -9.78 -11.32
N ILE A 235 -0.99 -9.84 -10.02
CA ILE A 235 0.31 -10.28 -9.50
C ILE A 235 0.46 -11.80 -9.56
N MET A 236 -0.60 -12.55 -9.27
CA MET A 236 -0.58 -14.02 -9.15
C MET A 236 0.09 -14.75 -10.32
N PRO A 237 -0.22 -14.47 -11.61
CA PRO A 237 0.44 -15.13 -12.74
C PRO A 237 1.96 -14.88 -12.78
N ILE A 238 2.41 -13.71 -12.32
CA ILE A 238 3.83 -13.36 -12.27
C ILE A 238 4.53 -14.25 -11.25
N LEU A 239 3.95 -14.42 -10.06
CA LEU A 239 4.53 -15.23 -8.99
C LEU A 239 4.51 -16.73 -9.34
N LYS A 240 3.44 -17.23 -9.95
CA LYS A 240 3.35 -18.62 -10.42
C LYS A 240 4.38 -18.93 -11.51
N ARG A 241 4.65 -18.01 -12.44
CA ARG A 241 5.74 -18.18 -13.43
C ARG A 241 7.12 -18.30 -12.78
N GLN A 242 7.32 -17.70 -11.61
CA GLN A 242 8.53 -17.86 -10.80
C GLN A 242 8.54 -19.15 -9.96
N LYS A 243 7.56 -20.04 -10.15
CA LYS A 243 7.42 -21.32 -9.43
C LYS A 243 7.36 -21.17 -7.91
N MET A 244 6.82 -20.04 -7.43
CA MET A 244 6.54 -19.87 -6.01
C MET A 244 5.40 -20.81 -5.57
N ASN A 245 5.54 -21.41 -4.39
CA ASN A 245 4.46 -22.15 -3.75
C ASN A 245 3.47 -21.18 -3.07
N ASP A 246 2.31 -21.70 -2.67
CA ASP A 246 1.20 -20.91 -2.12
C ASP A 246 1.60 -20.11 -0.87
N ASP A 247 2.41 -20.68 0.02
CA ASP A 247 2.90 -19.97 1.21
C ASP A 247 3.83 -18.80 0.85
N ALA A 248 4.72 -19.00 -0.12
CA ALA A 248 5.61 -17.93 -0.61
C ALA A 248 4.82 -16.85 -1.33
N ILE A 249 3.79 -17.22 -2.10
CA ILE A 249 2.87 -16.28 -2.74
C ILE A 249 2.12 -15.47 -1.70
N LYS A 250 1.49 -16.12 -0.71
CA LYS A 250 0.78 -15.47 0.38
C LYS A 250 1.68 -14.46 1.08
N LYS A 251 2.88 -14.88 1.48
CA LYS A 251 3.88 -13.99 2.10
C LYS A 251 4.23 -12.81 1.20
N TYR A 252 4.43 -13.04 -0.10
CA TYR A 252 4.74 -11.97 -1.04
C TYR A 252 3.61 -10.93 -1.14
N LEU A 253 2.36 -11.37 -1.18
CA LEU A 253 1.18 -10.50 -1.24
C LEU A 253 1.02 -9.68 0.04
N ILE A 254 1.27 -10.27 1.21
CA ILE A 254 1.28 -9.56 2.49
C ILE A 254 2.38 -8.49 2.48
N GLU A 255 3.62 -8.85 2.12
CA GLU A 255 4.72 -7.88 2.03
C GLU A 255 4.44 -6.75 1.02
N TYR A 256 3.85 -7.10 -0.12
CA TYR A 256 3.40 -6.13 -1.13
C TYR A 256 2.39 -5.15 -0.51
N TYR A 257 1.41 -5.67 0.24
CA TYR A 257 0.43 -4.83 0.91
C TYR A 257 1.10 -3.83 1.87
N TYR A 258 2.01 -4.28 2.73
CA TYR A 258 2.71 -3.37 3.66
C TYR A 258 3.57 -2.32 2.93
N ASP A 259 4.17 -2.67 1.79
CA ASP A 259 4.98 -1.75 0.99
C ASP A 259 4.15 -0.59 0.41
N PHE A 260 2.89 -0.82 0.03
CA PHE A 260 2.08 0.17 -0.69
C PHE A 260 0.90 0.75 0.11
N TYR A 261 0.30 -0.03 1.00
CA TYR A 261 -0.88 0.35 1.79
C TYR A 261 -0.55 0.66 3.26
N GLY A 262 0.60 0.19 3.76
CA GLY A 262 1.06 0.47 5.13
C GLY A 262 0.60 -0.57 6.15
N ALA A 263 0.55 -0.18 7.43
CA ALA A 263 0.11 -1.08 8.48
C ALA A 263 -1.39 -1.41 8.33
N THR A 264 -1.80 -2.59 8.78
CA THR A 264 -3.19 -3.08 8.75
C THR A 264 -3.36 -4.08 9.87
N ASP A 265 -4.62 -4.44 10.14
CA ASP A 265 -4.94 -5.60 10.95
C ASP A 265 -4.33 -6.87 10.33
N SER A 266 -3.49 -7.58 11.11
CA SER A 266 -2.72 -8.73 10.66
C SER A 266 -3.60 -9.90 10.24
N LYS A 267 -4.66 -10.16 11.00
CA LYS A 267 -5.60 -11.25 10.71
C LYS A 267 -6.37 -10.98 9.42
N SER A 268 -6.77 -9.72 9.20
CA SER A 268 -7.49 -9.30 7.99
C SER A 268 -6.65 -9.52 6.73
N ILE A 269 -5.38 -9.06 6.70
CA ILE A 269 -4.53 -9.25 5.53
C ILE A 269 -4.10 -10.71 5.34
N ASP A 270 -3.89 -11.46 6.42
CA ASP A 270 -3.57 -12.90 6.34
C ASP A 270 -4.70 -13.70 5.71
N ASN A 271 -5.93 -13.49 6.19
CA ASN A 271 -7.14 -14.10 5.65
C ASN A 271 -7.36 -13.69 4.20
N PHE A 272 -7.26 -12.39 3.89
CA PHE A 272 -7.46 -11.88 2.55
C PHE A 272 -6.45 -12.47 1.54
N ALA A 273 -5.16 -12.50 1.88
CA ALA A 273 -4.15 -13.10 1.01
C ALA A 273 -4.39 -14.61 0.82
N ASN A 274 -4.80 -15.32 1.88
CA ASN A 274 -5.12 -16.74 1.83
C ASN A 274 -6.34 -17.04 0.94
N GLU A 275 -7.41 -16.23 1.03
CA GLU A 275 -8.58 -16.32 0.15
C GLU A 275 -8.16 -16.20 -1.32
N VAL A 276 -7.39 -15.16 -1.65
CA VAL A 276 -6.96 -14.91 -3.04
C VAL A 276 -6.08 -16.04 -3.59
N VAL A 277 -5.23 -16.64 -2.76
CA VAL A 277 -4.39 -17.78 -3.17
C VAL A 277 -5.24 -19.03 -3.42
N LYS A 278 -6.29 -19.27 -2.62
CA LYS A 278 -7.16 -20.46 -2.70
C LYS A 278 -8.27 -20.38 -3.74
N GLU A 279 -8.69 -19.18 -4.15
CA GLU A 279 -9.75 -18.96 -5.17
C GLU A 279 -9.35 -19.36 -6.60
N GLN A 280 -8.23 -20.07 -6.80
CA GLN A 280 -7.73 -20.49 -8.11
C GLN A 280 -7.65 -21.99 -8.28
#